data_AF-A0A933JM29-F1
#
_entry.id   AF-A0A933JM29-F1
#
_cell.length_a   1.000
_cell.length_b   1.000
_cell.length_c   1.000
_cell.angle_alpha   90.00
_cell.angle_beta   90.00
_cell.angle_gamma   90.00
#
_symmetry.space_group_name_H-M   'P 1'
#
loop_
_entity.id
_entity.type
_entity.pdbx_description
1 polymer ?
#
loop_
_entity_poly.entity_id
_entity_poly.type
_entity_poly.pdbx_seq_one_letter_code
_entity_poly.pdbx_strand_id
1 'polypeptide(L)'
;MSDAREQKWITEVFVRRTLEVSDGERRRRITVSIGKPARSGGHWRCKFEITGLGRRVRQNVGGIDGMQALMVCFLGIRNTLELCGLKLTVQEEVDWELLFPRWEPTYLGLPFLRRIQKIIDAEVEREFGRIDKQRPHSRKKGRARS
;
A
#
# COMPACT_ATOMS: atom_id res chain seq x y z
N MET A 1 -41.41 -7.38 -4.86
CA MET A 1 -40.88 -6.56 -3.76
C MET A 1 -39.41 -6.30 -4.06
N SER A 2 -39.15 -5.32 -4.91
CA SER A 2 -38.66 -3.98 -4.52
C SER A 2 -37.13 -3.98 -4.44
N ASP A 3 -36.59 -3.62 -5.60
CA ASP A 3 -35.20 -3.43 -5.98
C ASP A 3 -34.46 -2.53 -4.98
N ALA A 4 -33.77 -3.16 -4.01
CA ALA A 4 -32.90 -2.48 -3.09
C ALA A 4 -31.63 -2.08 -3.83
N ARG A 5 -31.64 -0.91 -4.48
CA ARG A 5 -30.45 -0.25 -5.01
C ARG A 5 -29.39 -0.25 -3.91
N GLU A 6 -28.37 -1.10 -4.04
CA GLU A 6 -27.24 -1.16 -3.13
C GLU A 6 -26.59 0.23 -3.12
N GLN A 7 -26.89 1.03 -2.10
CA GLN A 7 -26.44 2.40 -2.06
C GLN A 7 -24.91 2.38 -1.95
N LYS A 8 -24.26 2.84 -3.02
CA LYS A 8 -22.81 2.76 -3.18
C LYS A 8 -22.14 3.57 -2.07
N TRP A 9 -21.50 2.89 -1.12
CA TRP A 9 -20.84 3.51 0.05
C TRP A 9 -19.81 4.58 -0.35
N ILE A 10 -19.08 4.29 -1.42
CA ILE A 10 -18.16 5.21 -2.10
C ILE A 10 -18.86 5.74 -3.35
N THR A 11 -19.23 7.02 -3.32
CA THR A 11 -19.92 7.70 -4.42
C THR A 11 -19.07 7.66 -5.69
N GLU A 12 -17.79 8.04 -5.57
CA GLU A 12 -16.80 8.05 -6.65
C GLU A 12 -15.57 7.26 -6.22
N VAL A 13 -15.29 6.14 -6.90
CA VAL A 13 -14.10 5.33 -6.65
C VAL A 13 -12.93 5.97 -7.39
N PHE A 14 -11.97 6.49 -6.63
CA PHE A 14 -10.76 7.11 -7.15
C PHE A 14 -9.70 6.05 -7.49
N VAL A 15 -9.55 5.05 -6.63
CA VAL A 15 -8.60 3.94 -6.84
C VAL A 15 -9.28 2.62 -6.50
N ARG A 16 -9.01 1.61 -7.32
CA ARG A 16 -9.36 0.22 -7.03
C ARG A 16 -8.14 -0.67 -7.23
N ARG A 17 -7.93 -1.60 -6.31
CA ARG A 17 -6.90 -2.63 -6.36
C ARG A 17 -7.50 -3.98 -5.98
N THR A 18 -7.06 -5.03 -6.69
CA THR A 18 -7.42 -6.41 -6.39
C THR A 18 -6.17 -7.14 -5.94
N LEU A 19 -6.25 -7.72 -4.75
CA LEU A 19 -5.22 -8.58 -4.16
C LEU A 19 -5.70 -10.02 -4.29
N GLU A 20 -4.78 -10.92 -4.56
CA GLU A 20 -5.02 -12.36 -4.47
C GLU A 20 -4.49 -12.87 -3.14
N VAL A 21 -5.25 -13.74 -2.49
CA VAL A 21 -4.84 -14.41 -1.26
C VAL A 21 -4.67 -15.86 -1.58
N SER A 22 -3.53 -16.42 -1.16
CA SER A 22 -3.34 -17.86 -1.11
C SER A 22 -3.39 -18.32 0.33
N ASP A 23 -4.45 -19.05 0.68
CA ASP A 23 -4.59 -19.73 1.97
C ASP A 23 -4.52 -21.25 1.73
N GLY A 24 -3.31 -21.71 1.39
CA GLY A 24 -3.07 -23.09 0.96
C GLY A 24 -3.71 -23.40 -0.39
N GLU A 25 -4.79 -24.18 -0.40
CA GLU A 25 -5.45 -24.65 -1.62
C GLU A 25 -6.43 -23.65 -2.24
N ARG A 26 -6.86 -22.63 -1.48
CA ARG A 26 -7.91 -21.69 -1.94
C ARG A 26 -7.32 -20.33 -2.28
N ARG A 27 -7.54 -19.92 -3.54
CA ARG A 27 -7.31 -18.55 -3.99
C ARG A 27 -8.56 -17.72 -3.76
N ARG A 28 -8.41 -16.59 -3.09
CA ARG A 28 -9.51 -15.63 -2.84
C ARG A 28 -9.10 -14.27 -3.38
N ARG A 29 -10.05 -13.50 -3.89
CA ARG A 29 -9.81 -12.12 -4.31
C ARG A 29 -10.26 -11.16 -3.21
N ILE A 30 -9.36 -10.28 -2.80
CA ILE A 30 -9.68 -9.12 -1.96
C ILE A 30 -9.72 -7.90 -2.86
N THR A 31 -10.77 -7.10 -2.78
CA THR A 31 -10.83 -5.83 -3.49
C THR A 31 -10.80 -4.69 -2.49
N VAL A 32 -9.80 -3.81 -2.66
CA VAL A 32 -9.67 -2.54 -1.96
C VAL A 32 -10.17 -1.44 -2.90
N SER A 33 -11.12 -0.65 -2.44
CA SER A 33 -11.63 0.53 -3.15
C SER A 33 -11.46 1.76 -2.28
N ILE A 34 -10.94 2.82 -2.87
CA ILE A 34 -10.69 4.11 -2.21
C ILE A 34 -11.53 5.16 -2.91
N GLY A 35 -12.28 5.93 -2.13
CA GLY A 35 -13.04 7.06 -2.60
C GLY A 35 -12.16 8.29 -2.79
N LYS A 36 -12.56 9.16 -3.71
CA LYS A 36 -11.91 10.46 -3.87
C LYS A 36 -11.96 11.25 -2.54
N PRO A 37 -10.83 11.82 -2.07
CA PRO A 37 -10.86 12.72 -0.92
C PRO A 37 -11.83 13.87 -1.19
N ALA A 38 -12.71 14.15 -0.23
CA ALA A 38 -13.74 15.16 -0.36
C ALA A 38 -13.99 15.87 0.97
N ARG A 39 -14.46 17.11 0.91
CA ARG A 39 -14.87 17.84 2.10
C ARG A 39 -16.23 17.33 2.59
N SER A 40 -16.35 17.09 3.89
CA SER A 40 -17.57 16.65 4.55
C SER A 40 -17.59 17.19 5.97
N GLY A 41 -18.56 18.07 6.27
CA GLY A 41 -18.71 18.67 7.60
C GLY A 41 -17.48 19.49 8.02
N GLY A 42 -16.97 20.35 7.14
CA GLY A 42 -15.81 21.22 7.41
C GLY A 42 -14.44 20.54 7.26
N HIS A 43 -14.36 19.23 7.41
CA HIS A 43 -13.11 18.46 7.35
C HIS A 43 -12.93 17.75 6.00
N TRP A 44 -11.69 17.39 5.67
CA TRP A 44 -11.41 16.48 4.58
C TRP A 44 -11.60 15.05 5.02
N ARG A 45 -12.23 14.24 4.17
CA ARG A 45 -12.47 12.83 4.41
C ARG A 45 -12.13 11.99 3.21
N CYS A 46 -11.67 10.77 3.46
CA CYS A 46 -11.46 9.76 2.45
C CYS A 46 -12.13 8.46 2.93
N LYS A 47 -12.90 7.82 2.06
CA LYS A 47 -13.56 6.55 2.37
C LYS A 47 -12.77 5.41 1.75
N PHE A 48 -12.69 4.28 2.44
CA PHE A 48 -12.31 3.04 1.80
C PHE A 48 -13.26 1.91 2.11
N GLU A 49 -13.24 0.92 1.22
CA GLU A 49 -13.94 -0.34 1.36
C GLU A 49 -12.98 -1.48 1.02
N ILE A 50 -12.99 -2.53 1.83
CA ILE A 50 -12.30 -3.79 1.56
C ILE A 50 -13.34 -4.90 1.54
N THR A 51 -13.34 -5.69 0.47
CA THR A 51 -14.20 -6.87 0.28
C THR A 51 -13.33 -8.09 0.04
N GLY A 52 -13.89 -9.29 0.24
CA GLY A 52 -13.15 -10.55 0.04
C GLY A 52 -12.40 -11.08 1.26
N LEU A 53 -12.41 -10.35 2.38
CA LEU A 53 -11.84 -10.77 3.67
C LEU A 53 -12.75 -11.71 4.49
N GLY A 54 -13.78 -12.30 3.89
CA GLY A 54 -14.88 -12.97 4.62
C GLY A 54 -15.86 -12.00 5.29
N ARG A 55 -15.49 -10.73 5.44
CA ARG A 55 -16.36 -9.61 5.80
C ARG A 55 -16.09 -8.40 4.90
N ARG A 56 -17.08 -7.53 4.77
CA ARG A 56 -16.92 -6.21 4.14
C ARG A 56 -16.47 -5.22 5.21
N VAL A 57 -15.33 -4.56 5.00
CA VAL A 57 -14.82 -3.49 5.86
C VAL A 57 -15.08 -2.17 5.18
N ARG A 58 -15.69 -1.22 5.89
CA ARG A 58 -15.94 0.15 5.41
C ARG A 58 -15.45 1.12 6.46
N GLN A 59 -14.64 2.09 6.05
CA GLN A 59 -14.22 3.17 6.93
C GLN A 59 -14.30 4.52 6.23
N ASN A 60 -14.40 5.55 7.05
CA ASN A 60 -14.41 6.95 6.65
C ASN A 60 -13.40 7.68 7.54
N VAL A 61 -12.25 8.01 6.98
CA VAL A 61 -11.12 8.60 7.72
C VAL A 61 -11.02 10.10 7.44
N GLY A 62 -10.53 10.85 8.42
CA GLY A 62 -10.38 12.31 8.35
C GLY A 62 -8.93 12.76 8.17
N GLY A 63 -8.77 13.98 7.65
CA GLY A 63 -7.50 14.70 7.61
C GLY A 63 -7.72 16.22 7.60
N ILE A 64 -6.65 16.97 7.86
CA ILE A 64 -6.62 18.43 7.77
C ILE A 64 -6.81 18.90 6.32
N ASP A 65 -6.32 18.10 5.36
CA ASP A 65 -6.45 18.29 3.93
C ASP A 65 -6.73 16.96 3.20
N GLY A 66 -6.92 17.03 1.88
CA GLY A 66 -7.21 15.85 1.05
C GLY A 66 -6.04 14.86 0.96
N MET A 67 -4.80 15.35 1.03
CA MET A 67 -3.60 14.51 1.00
C MET A 67 -3.47 13.72 2.31
N GLN A 68 -3.61 14.39 3.46
CA GLN A 68 -3.57 13.72 4.76
C GLN A 68 -4.71 12.71 4.90
N ALA A 69 -5.93 13.06 4.47
CA ALA A 69 -7.05 12.12 4.49
C ALA A 69 -6.76 10.85 3.66
N LEU A 70 -6.07 10.98 2.51
CA LEU A 70 -5.64 9.85 1.70
C LEU A 70 -4.52 9.03 2.37
N MET A 71 -3.54 9.68 3.01
CA MET A 71 -2.48 8.99 3.74
C MET A 71 -3.04 8.16 4.91
N VAL A 72 -3.99 8.72 5.67
CA VAL A 72 -4.69 8.01 6.75
C VAL A 72 -5.51 6.84 6.19
N CYS A 73 -6.05 6.99 4.98
CA CYS A 73 -6.77 5.93 4.29
C CYS A 73 -5.85 4.73 3.98
N PHE A 74 -4.64 4.98 3.46
CA PHE A 74 -3.64 3.94 3.24
C PHE A 74 -3.23 3.25 4.55
N LEU A 75 -3.03 4.02 5.63
CA LEU A 75 -2.74 3.46 6.95
C LEU A 75 -3.87 2.55 7.46
N GLY A 76 -5.12 2.98 7.32
CA GLY A 76 -6.29 2.18 7.71
C GLY A 76 -6.42 0.87 6.92
N ILE A 77 -6.14 0.92 5.61
CA ILE A 77 -6.12 -0.26 4.75
C ILE A 77 -5.00 -1.21 5.19
N ARG A 78 -3.77 -0.71 5.35
CA ARG A 78 -2.62 -1.50 5.79
C ARG A 78 -2.92 -2.22 7.10
N ASN A 79 -3.36 -1.48 8.13
CA ASN A 79 -3.68 -2.05 9.44
C ASN A 79 -4.77 -3.12 9.33
N THR A 80 -5.78 -2.90 8.47
CA THR A 80 -6.84 -3.90 8.25
C THR A 80 -6.29 -5.17 7.62
N LEU A 81 -5.41 -5.06 6.63
CA LEU A 81 -4.79 -6.21 5.96
C LEU A 81 -3.81 -6.96 6.88
N GLU A 82 -2.97 -6.25 7.64
CA GLU A 82 -2.03 -6.84 8.62
C GLU A 82 -2.78 -7.65 9.69
N LEU A 83 -3.88 -7.09 10.23
CA LEU A 83 -4.69 -7.76 11.25
C LEU A 83 -5.45 -9.00 10.74
N CYS A 84 -5.57 -9.17 9.43
CA CYS A 84 -6.19 -10.37 8.87
C CYS A 84 -5.24 -11.57 8.84
N GLY A 85 -3.91 -11.36 8.98
CA GLY A 85 -2.92 -12.44 9.04
C GLY A 85 -2.82 -13.31 7.79
N LEU A 86 -3.38 -12.85 6.66
CA LEU A 86 -3.40 -13.59 5.40
C LEU A 86 -2.09 -13.36 4.63
N LYS A 87 -1.61 -14.39 3.92
CA LYS A 87 -0.55 -14.22 2.92
C LYS A 87 -1.17 -13.66 1.64
N LEU A 88 -0.99 -12.37 1.43
CA LEU A 88 -1.55 -11.63 0.31
C LEU A 88 -0.48 -11.44 -0.76
N THR A 89 -0.87 -11.61 -2.02
CA THR A 89 -0.04 -11.37 -3.21
C THR A 89 -0.84 -10.51 -4.19
N VAL A 90 -0.26 -9.49 -4.80
CA VAL A 90 -0.99 -8.69 -5.80
C VAL A 90 -0.97 -9.41 -7.16
N GLN A 91 -2.01 -9.21 -7.99
CA GLN A 91 -2.06 -9.72 -9.37
C GLN A 91 -0.89 -9.26 -10.27
N GLU A 92 -0.06 -8.31 -9.83
CA GLU A 92 0.96 -7.61 -10.64
C GLU A 92 2.39 -7.86 -10.14
N GLU A 93 2.68 -9.00 -9.49
CA GLU A 93 4.01 -9.37 -8.94
C GLU A 93 4.55 -8.45 -7.82
N VAL A 94 3.83 -7.38 -7.46
CA VAL A 94 4.21 -6.47 -6.39
C VAL A 94 3.66 -6.98 -5.05
N ASP A 95 4.49 -6.98 -4.02
CA ASP A 95 4.03 -7.27 -2.66
C ASP A 95 3.06 -6.19 -2.18
N TRP A 96 1.95 -6.58 -1.56
CA TRP A 96 0.91 -5.63 -1.15
C TRP A 96 1.42 -4.62 -0.10
N GLU A 97 2.46 -4.99 0.66
CA GLU A 97 3.15 -4.12 1.61
C GLU A 97 3.77 -2.88 0.93
N LEU A 98 4.10 -2.99 -0.36
CA LEU A 98 4.62 -1.87 -1.17
C LEU A 98 3.50 -0.96 -1.67
N LEU A 99 2.29 -1.48 -1.84
CA LEU A 99 1.12 -0.68 -2.25
C LEU A 99 0.57 0.17 -1.10
N PHE A 100 0.66 -0.34 0.13
CA PHE A 100 0.16 0.33 1.32
C PHE A 100 1.30 0.45 2.34
N PRO A 101 2.14 1.50 2.24
CA PRO A 101 3.37 1.59 3.02
C PRO A 101 3.11 1.75 4.52
N ARG A 102 4.08 1.29 5.33
CA ARG A 102 4.08 1.51 6.77
C ARG A 102 4.59 2.92 7.01
N TRP A 103 3.86 3.68 7.80
CA TRP A 103 4.34 4.97 8.27
C TRP A 103 5.19 4.76 9.53
N GLU A 104 6.32 5.46 9.59
CA GLU A 104 7.20 5.43 10.76
C GLU A 104 6.46 5.96 12.01
N PRO A 105 6.67 5.35 13.19
CA PRO A 105 6.00 5.77 14.42
C PRO A 105 6.56 7.11 14.92
N THR A 106 6.02 8.21 14.40
CA THR A 106 6.47 9.58 14.71
C THR A 106 6.26 9.99 16.17
N TYR A 107 5.36 9.31 16.89
CA TYR A 107 5.06 9.55 18.30
C TYR A 107 6.22 9.19 19.25
N LEU A 108 7.23 8.45 18.80
CA LEU A 108 8.43 8.12 19.59
C LEU A 108 9.49 9.23 19.59
N GLY A 109 9.23 10.32 18.87
CA GLY A 109 10.08 11.52 18.85
C GLY A 109 11.24 11.48 17.84
N LEU A 110 11.81 12.66 17.60
CA LEU A 110 12.86 12.87 16.59
C LEU A 110 14.13 12.03 16.80
N PRO A 111 14.64 11.80 18.02
CA PRO A 111 15.84 10.97 18.21
C PRO A 111 15.63 9.53 17.73
N PHE A 112 14.47 8.95 18.02
CA PHE A 112 14.12 7.62 17.54
C PHE A 112 14.03 7.58 16.01
N LEU A 113 13.32 8.53 15.40
CA LEU A 113 13.18 8.62 13.95
C LEU A 113 14.55 8.74 13.24
N ARG A 114 15.45 9.59 13.75
CA ARG A 114 16.81 9.72 13.21
C ARG A 114 17.61 8.43 13.33
N ARG A 115 17.41 7.65 14.39
CA ARG A 115 18.07 6.36 14.56
C ARG A 115 17.57 5.34 13.52
N ILE A 116 16.26 5.26 13.32
CA ILE A 116 15.66 4.37 12.32
C ILE A 116 16.09 4.77 10.91
N GLN A 117 16.08 6.07 10.59
CA GLN A 117 16.52 6.56 9.28
C GLN A 117 17.95 6.12 8.97
N LYS A 118 18.89 6.26 9.92
CA LYS A 118 20.28 5.80 9.73
C LYS A 118 20.39 4.30 9.45
N ILE A 119 19.53 3.49 10.05
CA ILE A 119 19.50 2.03 9.82
C ILE A 119 19.00 1.75 8.39
N ILE A 120 17.92 2.43 7.99
CA ILE A 120 17.37 2.31 6.63
C ILE A 120 18.41 2.73 5.60
N ASP A 121 19.04 3.90 5.76
CA ASP A 121 20.05 4.43 4.83
C ASP A 121 21.22 3.45 4.67
N ALA A 122 21.73 2.90 5.77
CA ALA A 122 22.82 1.93 5.74
C ALA A 122 22.43 0.61 5.04
N GLU A 123 21.17 0.17 5.16
CA GLU A 123 20.68 -1.01 4.44
C GLU A 123 20.53 -0.74 2.94
N VAL A 124 19.97 0.42 2.59
CA VAL A 124 19.80 0.86 1.21
C VAL A 124 21.15 0.94 0.49
N GLU A 125 22.16 1.56 1.12
CA GLU A 125 23.52 1.62 0.58
C GLU A 125 24.13 0.22 0.38
N ARG A 126 23.89 -0.70 1.31
CA ARG A 126 24.39 -2.08 1.21
C ARG A 126 23.77 -2.80 0.02
N GLU A 127 22.46 -2.68 -0.19
CA GLU A 127 21.79 -3.34 -1.31
C GLU A 127 22.23 -2.75 -2.66
N PHE A 128 22.34 -1.41 -2.78
CA PHE A 128 22.88 -0.81 -3.99
C PHE A 128 24.31 -1.29 -4.29
N GLY A 129 25.16 -1.40 -3.27
CA GLY A 129 26.51 -1.95 -3.43
C GLY A 129 26.54 -3.41 -3.89
N ARG A 130 25.54 -4.23 -3.52
CA ARG A 130 25.40 -5.61 -4.04
C ARG A 130 24.97 -5.63 -5.50
N ILE A 131 23.97 -4.81 -5.86
CA ILE A 131 23.46 -4.70 -7.23
C ILE A 131 24.59 -4.25 -8.18
N ASP A 132 25.38 -3.25 -7.79
CA ASP A 132 26.46 -2.75 -8.63
C ASP A 132 27.60 -3.75 -8.80
N LYS A 133 27.91 -4.55 -7.77
CA LYS A 133 28.89 -5.66 -7.88
C LYS A 133 28.40 -6.81 -8.77
N GLN A 134 27.09 -7.02 -8.86
CA GLN A 134 26.48 -8.06 -9.68
C GLN A 134 26.29 -7.66 -11.15
N ARG A 135 26.47 -6.38 -11.50
CA ARG A 135 26.50 -5.96 -12.91
C ARG A 135 27.78 -6.48 -13.56
N PRO A 136 27.74 -7.53 -14.41
CA PRO A 136 28.93 -7.95 -15.11
C PRO A 136 29.45 -6.77 -15.92
N HIS A 137 30.77 -6.57 -15.89
CA HIS A 137 31.48 -5.54 -16.64
C HIS A 137 31.37 -5.81 -18.15
N SER A 138 30.18 -5.60 -18.71
CA SER A 138 29.89 -5.62 -20.14
C SER A 138 30.43 -4.33 -20.75
N ARG A 139 31.75 -4.21 -20.78
CA ARG A 139 32.46 -3.20 -21.59
C ARG A 139 33.65 -3.83 -22.29
N LYS A 140 33.37 -4.18 -23.56
CA LYS A 140 34.24 -4.08 -24.74
C LYS A 140 35.49 -4.98 -24.78
N LYS A 141 35.30 -6.23 -25.22
CA LYS A 141 36.20 -6.82 -26.24
C LYS A 141 35.80 -6.27 -27.62
N GLY A 142 36.09 -4.99 -27.83
CA GLY A 142 36.09 -4.39 -29.17
C GLY A 142 37.44 -4.68 -29.82
N ARG A 143 37.49 -5.75 -30.63
CA ARG A 143 38.45 -6.03 -31.71
C ARG A 143 39.69 -5.14 -31.76
N ALA A 144 40.82 -5.69 -31.28
CA ALA A 144 42.06 -5.55 -32.01
C ALA A 144 41.92 -6.39 -33.28
N ARG A 145 41.91 -5.76 -34.46
CA ARG A 145 42.34 -6.36 -35.74
C ARG A 145 42.36 -5.31 -36.85
N SER A 146 43.54 -5.25 -37.48
CA SER A 146 43.92 -4.59 -38.74
C SER A 146 44.45 -3.18 -38.64
#